data_AF-A0A954SCK0-F1
#
_entry.id   AF-A0A954SCK0-F1
#
_cell.length_a   1.000
_cell.length_b   1.000
_cell.length_c   1.000
_cell.angle_alpha   90.00
_cell.angle_beta   90.00
_cell.angle_gamma   90.00
#
_symmetry.space_group_name_H-M   'P 1'
#
loop_
_entity.id
_entity.type
_entity.pdbx_description
1 polymer ?
#
loop_
_entity_poly.entity_id
_entity_poly.type
_entity_poly.pdbx_seq_one_letter_code
_entity_poly.pdbx_strand_id
1 'polypeptide(L)' 'MFFWIREIAGWLLVAVGLYLVRLVVTFVSDPAEARIVEAGVVMFCALGLMRAGILLIRVSTAARITLKDEV' A
#
# COMPACT_ATOMS: atom_id res chain seq x y z
N MET A 1 18.58 0.86 13.76
CA MET A 1 17.60 -0.25 13.73
C MET A 1 16.21 0.17 13.25
N PHE A 2 15.69 1.34 13.61
CA PHE A 2 14.35 1.81 13.18
C PHE A 2 14.11 1.92 11.66
N PHE A 3 15.16 2.02 10.83
CA PHE A 3 15.03 2.11 9.37
C PHE A 3 14.41 0.87 8.74
N TRP A 4 14.81 -0.32 9.20
CA TRP A 4 14.33 -1.59 8.64
C TRP A 4 12.83 -1.81 8.96
N ILE A 5 12.41 -1.37 10.16
CA ILE A 5 10.99 -1.42 10.58
C ILE A 5 10.12 -0.54 9.68
N ARG A 6 10.59 0.67 9.32
CA ARG A 6 9.85 1.57 8.42
C ARG A 6 9.73 0.99 7.02
N GLU A 7 10.80 0.40 6.49
CA GLU A 7 10.78 -0.25 5.18
C GLU A 7 9.81 -1.43 5.15
N ILE A 8 9.83 -2.30 6.16
CA ILE A 8 8.88 -3.42 6.30
C ILE A 8 7.45 -2.91 6.43
N ALA A 9 7.21 -1.86 7.22
CA ALA A 9 5.88 -1.27 7.34
C ALA A 9 5.36 -0.73 5.99
N GLY A 10 6.23 -0.12 5.18
CA GLY A 10 5.91 0.31 3.82
C GLY A 10 5.54 -0.85 2.90
N TRP A 11 6.31 -1.94 2.94
CA TRP A 11 6.00 -3.16 2.20
C TRP A 11 4.69 -3.82 2.66
N LEU A 12 4.44 -3.82 3.97
CA LEU A 12 3.21 -4.37 4.55
C LEU A 12 1.99 -3.56 4.09
N LEU A 13 2.08 -2.23 4.07
CA LEU A 13 1.04 -1.35 3.52
C LEU A 13 0.75 -1.64 2.04
N VAL A 14 1.80 -1.87 1.23
CA VAL A 14 1.65 -2.25 -0.19
C VAL A 14 0.97 -3.61 -0.33
N ALA A 15 1.37 -4.60 0.47
CA ALA A 15 0.76 -5.94 0.46
C ALA A 15 -0.74 -5.89 0.85
N VAL A 16 -1.09 -5.10 1.86
CA VAL A 16 -2.49 -4.86 2.25
C VAL A 16 -3.26 -4.16 1.13
N GLY A 17 -2.67 -3.16 0.47
CA GLY A 17 -3.27 -2.51 -0.70
C GLY A 17 -3.55 -3.51 -1.84
N LEU A 18 -2.60 -4.39 -2.15
CA LEU A 18 -2.79 -5.46 -3.16
C LEU A 18 -3.90 -6.44 -2.78
N TYR A 19 -3.98 -6.80 -1.51
CA TYR A 19 -5.06 -7.65 -1.00
C TYR A 19 -6.44 -7.00 -1.20
N LEU A 20 -6.57 -5.71 -0.91
CA LEU A 20 -7.82 -4.98 -1.14
C LEU A 20 -8.18 -4.90 -2.63
N VAL A 21 -7.21 -4.71 -3.52
CA VAL A 21 -7.45 -4.76 -4.98
C VAL A 21 -8.01 -6.13 -5.39
N ARG A 22 -7.45 -7.22 -4.86
CA ARG A 22 -7.99 -8.56 -5.12
C ARG A 22 -9.44 -8.70 -4.64
N LEU A 23 -9.76 -8.08 -3.51
CA LEU A 23 -11.10 -8.07 -2.92
C LEU A 23 -12.11 -7.30 -3.80
N VAL A 24 -11.69 -6.18 -4.36
CA VAL A 24 -12.48 -5.43 -5.35
C VAL A 24 -12.78 -6.28 -6.59
N VAL A 25 -11.79 -7.03 -7.08
CA VAL A 25 -12.01 -7.94 -8.23
C VAL A 25 -13.07 -9.00 -7.89
N THR A 26 -13.06 -9.57 -6.69
CA THR A 26 -14.10 -10.52 -6.28
C THR A 26 -15.48 -9.89 -6.17
N PHE A 27 -15.59 -8.63 -5.72
CA PHE A 27 -16.87 -7.92 -5.63
C PHE A 27 -17.48 -7.56 -6.99
N VAL A 28 -16.65 -7.38 -8.02
CA VAL A 28 -17.09 -7.03 -9.37
C VAL A 28 -17.32 -8.26 -10.24
N SER A 29 -16.62 -9.38 -9.96
CA SER A 29 -16.75 -10.62 -10.74
C SER A 29 -18.07 -11.36 -10.49
N ASP A 30 -18.68 -11.09 -9.34
CA ASP A 30 -20.05 -11.25 -8.84
C ASP A 30 -21.29 -10.79 -9.66
N PRO A 31 -21.77 -11.35 -10.79
CA PRO A 31 -22.76 -10.66 -11.62
C PRO A 31 -24.15 -10.60 -10.96
N ALA A 32 -24.43 -11.51 -10.02
CA ALA A 32 -25.69 -11.59 -9.29
C ALA A 32 -25.77 -10.61 -8.11
N GLU A 33 -24.63 -10.22 -7.52
CA GLU A 33 -24.54 -9.31 -6.38
C GLU A 33 -23.43 -8.27 -6.59
N ALA A 34 -23.33 -7.69 -7.79
CA ALA A 34 -22.26 -6.75 -8.10
C ALA A 34 -22.33 -5.50 -7.21
N ARG A 35 -21.48 -5.44 -6.18
CA ARG A 35 -21.44 -4.34 -5.20
C ARG A 35 -20.56 -3.20 -5.69
N ILE A 36 -20.99 -2.52 -6.76
CA ILE A 36 -20.19 -1.51 -7.46
C ILE A 36 -19.78 -0.34 -6.55
N VAL A 37 -20.69 0.11 -5.66
CA VAL A 37 -20.41 1.23 -4.75
C VAL A 37 -19.37 0.83 -3.69
N GLU A 38 -19.52 -0.34 -3.07
CA GLU A 38 -18.56 -0.86 -2.09
C GLU A 38 -17.19 -1.10 -2.75
N ALA A 39 -17.17 -1.67 -3.95
CA ALA A 39 -15.97 -1.86 -4.75
C ALA A 39 -15.24 -0.53 -5.01
N GLY A 40 -15.97 0.54 -5.35
CA GLY A 40 -15.40 1.88 -5.55
C GLY A 40 -14.73 2.44 -4.29
N VAL A 41 -15.41 2.34 -3.13
CA VAL A 41 -14.87 2.80 -1.84
C VAL A 41 -13.63 2.00 -1.45
N VAL A 42 -13.69 0.68 -1.55
CA VAL A 42 -12.56 -0.21 -1.22
C VAL A 42 -11.37 0.03 -2.16
N MET A 43 -11.62 0.26 -3.46
CA MET A 43 -10.58 0.58 -4.43
C MET A 43 -9.89 1.91 -4.09
N PHE A 44 -10.64 2.93 -3.69
CA PHE A 44 -10.06 4.21 -3.27
C PHE A 44 -9.16 4.05 -2.03
N CYS A 45 -9.60 3.27 -1.03
CA CYS A 45 -8.77 2.92 0.13
C CYS A 45 -7.50 2.16 -0.28
N ALA A 46 -7.60 1.20 -1.20
CA ALA A 46 -6.46 0.42 -1.69
C ALA A 46 -5.41 1.31 -2.37
N LEU A 47 -5.84 2.26 -3.21
CA LEU A 47 -4.96 3.24 -3.85
C LEU A 47 -4.29 4.16 -2.83
N GLY A 48 -5.01 4.61 -1.81
CA GLY A 48 -4.47 5.39 -0.70
C GLY A 48 -3.37 4.64 0.06
N LEU A 49 -3.62 3.37 0.40
CA LEU A 49 -2.66 2.50 1.09
C LEU A 49 -1.42 2.24 0.24
N MET A 50 -1.57 1.96 -1.05
CA MET A 50 -0.45 1.78 -1.97
C MET A 50 0.43 3.04 -2.05
N ARG A 51 -0.19 4.23 -2.19
CA ARG A 51 0.56 5.50 -2.21
C ARG A 51 1.28 5.75 -0.89
N ALA A 52 0.62 5.54 0.24
CA ALA A 52 1.23 5.72 1.55
C ALA A 52 2.41 4.76 1.77
N GLY A 53 2.25 3.48 1.42
CA GLY A 53 3.31 2.48 1.54
C GLY A 53 4.54 2.82 0.69
N ILE A 54 4.35 3.15 -0.59
CA ILE A 54 5.44 3.53 -1.49
C ILE A 54 6.15 4.81 -1.02
N LEU A 55 5.39 5.80 -0.55
CA LEU A 55 5.97 7.04 0.00
C LEU A 55 6.89 6.74 1.19
N LEU A 56 6.45 5.86 2.09
CA LEU A 56 7.20 5.49 3.29
C LEU A 56 8.50 4.75 2.92
N ILE A 57 8.47 3.86 1.93
CA ILE A 57 9.65 3.18 1.40
C ILE A 57 10.65 4.19 0.81
N ARG A 58 10.17 5.14 0.00
CA ARG A 58 11.02 6.18 -0.63
C ARG A 58 11.70 7.06 0.40
N VAL A 59 10.96 7.55 1.39
CA VAL A 59 11.50 8.39 2.47
C VAL A 59 12.50 7.62 3.32
N SER A 60 12.22 6.35 3.62
CA SER A 60 13.15 5.48 4.37
C SER A 60 14.47 5.26 3.62
N THR A 61 14.40 5.06 2.30
CA THR A 61 15.58 4.91 1.44
C THR A 61 16.38 6.22 1.37
N ALA A 62 15.71 7.36 1.18
CA ALA A 62 16.37 8.67 1.15
C ALA A 62 17.11 8.97 2.46
N ALA A 63 16.45 8.76 3.60
CA ALA A 63 17.07 8.96 4.91
C ALA A 63 18.28 8.04 5.13
N ARG A 64 18.23 6.80 4.63
CA ARG A 64 19.37 5.88 4.69
C ARG A 64 20.56 6.35 3.85
N ILE A 65 20.31 6.95 2.69
CA ILE A 65 21.37 7.47 1.82
C ILE A 65 22.04 8.68 2.48
N THR A 66 21.27 9.64 2.99
CA THR A 66 21.81 10.84 3.64
C THR A 66 22.64 10.48 4.87
N LEU A 67 22.18 9.56 5.71
CA LEU A 67 22.95 9.08 6.88
C LEU A 67 24.21 8.29 6.50
N LYS A 68 24.27 7.73 5.30
CA LYS A 68 25.46 7.06 4.79
C LYS A 68 26.50 8.03 4.22
N ASP A 69 26.08 9.24 3.87
CA ASP A 69 26.93 10.28 3.25
C ASP A 69 27.64 11.15 4.31
N GLU A 70 27.16 11.14 5.55
CA GLU A 70 27.74 11.87 6.70
C GLU A 70 28.90 11.13 7.41
N VAL A 71 29.34 9.95 6.91
CA VAL A 71 30.44 9.13 7.48
C VAL A 71 31.55 8.96 6.47
#